data_AF-A0A918S4L9-F1
#
_entry.id   AF-A0A918S4L9-F1
#
_cell.length_a   1.000
_cell.length_b   1.000
_cell.length_c   1.000
_cell.angle_alpha   90.00
_cell.angle_beta   90.00
_cell.angle_gamma   90.00
#
_symmetry.space_group_name_H-M   'P 1'
#
loop_
_entity.id
_entity.type
_entity.pdbx_description
1 polymer ?
#
loop_
_entity_poly.entity_id
_entity_poly.type
_entity_poly.pdbx_seq_one_letter_code
_entity_poly.pdbx_strand_id
1 'polypeptide(L)'
;MPKTLTDHEEIRQWAIARGGNPMLMETPDVNDTRTHLQITFGQHALNADANEGPDRAVGGYRLVSWQEWFDALEESGLAIRVNDDPASAQGDDFEFVARNEADRVTTDAAQKPAAGPMSGTGGDTDYREG
;
A
#
# COMPACT_ATOMS: atom_id res chain seq x y z
N MET A 1 -11.08 8.30 0.13
CA MET A 1 -10.78 8.40 1.59
C MET A 1 -9.46 7.72 1.83
N PRO A 2 -8.62 8.20 2.76
CA PRO A 2 -7.37 7.51 3.08
C PRO A 2 -7.65 6.16 3.77
N LYS A 3 -6.91 5.13 3.37
CA LYS A 3 -6.95 3.79 3.97
C LYS A 3 -5.55 3.45 4.48
N THR A 4 -5.45 2.89 5.67
CA THR A 4 -4.17 2.35 6.17
C THR A 4 -4.10 0.86 5.86
N LEU A 5 -3.01 0.44 5.23
CA LEU A 5 -2.69 -0.93 4.83
C LEU A 5 -1.55 -1.43 5.73
N THR A 6 -1.80 -2.54 6.41
CA THR A 6 -0.83 -3.25 7.26
C THR A 6 -0.50 -4.65 6.74
N ASP A 7 -1.35 -5.19 5.87
CA ASP A 7 -1.17 -6.50 5.23
C ASP A 7 -0.28 -6.38 4.00
N HIS A 8 0.68 -7.30 3.88
CA HIS A 8 1.66 -7.30 2.80
C HIS A 8 1.02 -7.48 1.42
N GLU A 9 0.02 -8.35 1.32
CA GLU A 9 -0.64 -8.60 0.04
C GLU A 9 -1.51 -7.41 -0.36
N GLU A 10 -2.23 -6.79 0.58
CA GLU A 10 -2.98 -5.56 0.30
C GLU A 10 -2.07 -4.42 -0.18
N ILE A 11 -0.92 -4.22 0.47
CA ILE A 11 0.08 -3.23 0.06
C ILE A 11 0.58 -3.52 -1.36
N ARG A 12 0.97 -4.78 -1.61
CA ARG A 12 1.49 -5.22 -2.91
C ARG A 12 0.48 -5.00 -4.01
N GLN A 13 -0.76 -5.42 -3.80
CA GLN A 13 -1.84 -5.28 -4.78
C GLN A 13 -2.14 -3.81 -5.07
N TRP A 14 -2.19 -2.97 -4.04
CA TRP A 14 -2.37 -1.52 -4.20
C TRP A 14 -1.28 -0.89 -5.07
N ALA A 15 -0.02 -1.24 -4.82
CA ALA A 15 1.13 -0.72 -5.55
C ALA A 15 1.18 -1.23 -7.00
N ILE A 16 1.01 -2.54 -7.22
CA ILE A 16 1.04 -3.15 -8.56
C ILE A 16 -0.05 -2.59 -9.46
N ALA A 17 -1.25 -2.35 -8.92
CA ALA A 17 -2.35 -1.73 -9.67
C ALA A 17 -1.99 -0.36 -10.26
N ARG A 18 -0.95 0.29 -9.73
CA ARG A 18 -0.43 1.61 -10.14
C ARG A 18 0.93 1.52 -10.84
N GLY A 19 1.41 0.32 -11.15
CA GLY A 19 2.75 0.11 -11.71
C GLY A 19 3.89 0.40 -10.73
N GLY A 20 3.62 0.25 -9.44
CA GLY A 20 4.55 0.49 -8.34
C GLY A 20 5.59 -0.64 -8.20
N ASN A 21 6.83 -0.26 -7.89
CA ASN A 21 7.93 -1.19 -7.61
C ASN A 21 8.63 -0.81 -6.30
N PRO A 22 9.00 -1.79 -5.47
CA PRO A 22 9.62 -1.52 -4.18
C PRO A 22 11.08 -1.13 -4.36
N MET A 23 11.48 -0.08 -3.66
CA MET A 23 12.85 0.39 -3.59
C MET A 23 13.27 0.56 -2.14
N LEU A 24 14.56 0.33 -1.90
CA LEU A 24 15.16 0.50 -0.60
C LEU A 24 16.54 1.15 -0.74
N MET A 25 16.91 1.94 0.25
CA MET A 25 18.24 2.51 0.39
C MET A 25 18.72 2.25 1.81
N GLU A 26 19.97 1.80 1.92
CA GLU A 26 20.67 1.69 3.20
C GLU A 26 21.65 2.86 3.31
N THR A 27 21.56 3.60 4.41
CA THR A 27 22.51 4.67 4.72
C THR A 27 23.26 4.34 6.00
N PRO A 28 24.59 4.57 6.03
CA PRO A 28 25.33 4.49 7.28
C PRO A 28 24.80 5.54 8.26
N ASP A 29 24.43 5.11 9.45
CA ASP A 29 24.17 5.94 10.62
C ASP A 29 25.33 5.78 11.62
N VAL A 30 25.42 6.68 12.61
CA VAL A 30 26.57 6.82 13.51
C VAL A 30 26.93 5.52 14.23
N ASN A 31 25.96 4.61 14.44
CA ASN A 31 26.18 3.31 15.10
C ASN A 31 25.46 2.14 14.42
N ASP A 32 24.77 2.35 13.29
CA ASP A 32 23.94 1.33 12.63
C ASP A 32 23.71 1.66 11.15
N THR A 33 22.98 0.82 10.42
CA THR A 33 22.47 1.13 9.07
C THR A 33 21.02 1.58 9.17
N ARG A 34 20.70 2.78 8.68
CA ARG A 34 19.31 3.24 8.53
C ARG A 34 18.76 2.80 7.18
N THR A 35 17.64 2.07 7.24
CA THR A 35 16.88 1.65 6.07
C THR A 35 15.84 2.70 5.69
N HIS A 36 15.82 3.08 4.41
CA HIS A 36 14.84 3.97 3.80
C HIS A 36 14.01 3.20 2.78
N LEU A 37 12.70 3.18 2.97
CA LEU A 37 11.74 2.49 2.10
C LEU A 37 11.10 3.48 1.12
N GLN A 38 10.89 3.04 -0.11
CA GLN A 38 10.19 3.79 -1.15
C GLN A 38 9.40 2.83 -2.05
N ILE A 39 8.32 3.34 -2.66
CA ILE A 39 7.66 2.71 -3.81
C ILE A 39 7.77 3.70 -4.96
N THR A 40 8.28 3.25 -6.10
CA THR A 40 8.38 4.06 -7.31
C THR A 40 7.31 3.66 -8.33
N PHE A 41 6.70 4.63 -9.00
CA PHE A 41 5.67 4.42 -10.00
C PHE A 41 6.17 4.80 -11.40
N GLY A 42 5.91 3.95 -12.38
CA GLY A 42 6.21 4.22 -13.79
C GLY A 42 7.56 3.69 -14.32
N GLN A 43 7.67 3.67 -15.65
CA GLN A 43 8.76 3.01 -16.40
C GLN A 43 10.11 3.76 -16.34
N HIS A 44 10.12 5.06 -16.08
CA HIS A 44 11.36 5.86 -16.07
C HIS A 44 12.31 5.47 -14.93
N ALA A 45 11.77 5.11 -13.76
CA ALA A 45 12.58 4.67 -12.62
C ALA A 45 13.20 3.28 -12.85
N LEU A 46 12.48 2.37 -13.54
CA LEU A 46 12.99 1.04 -13.91
C LEU A 46 14.13 1.10 -14.94
N ASN A 47 14.10 2.10 -15.84
CA ASN A 47 15.15 2.28 -16.85
C ASN A 47 16.43 2.94 -16.31
N ALA A 48 16.39 3.53 -15.11
CA ALA A 48 17.58 4.08 -14.45
C ALA A 48 18.55 2.97 -13.99
N ASP A 49 18.06 1.75 -13.74
CA ASP A 49 18.89 0.59 -13.38
C ASP A 49 19.57 -0.05 -14.61
N ALA A 50 19.08 0.20 -15.84
CA ALA A 50 19.63 -0.42 -17.04
C ALA A 50 20.82 0.33 -17.66
N ASN A 51 21.14 1.55 -17.21
CA ASN A 51 22.16 2.42 -17.81
C ASN A 51 23.32 2.81 -16.89
N GLU A 52 23.32 2.37 -15.63
CA GLU A 52 24.37 2.71 -14.68
C GLU A 52 25.13 1.44 -14.28
N GLY A 53 26.40 1.37 -14.67
CA GLY A 53 27.27 0.21 -14.49
C GLY A 53 27.55 -0.17 -13.02
N PRO A 54 28.47 -1.12 -12.78
CA PRO A 54 28.70 -1.76 -11.48
C PRO A 54 29.20 -0.86 -10.33
N ASP A 55 29.22 0.46 -10.52
CA ASP A 55 29.78 1.48 -9.62
C ASP A 55 28.73 2.17 -8.73
N ARG A 56 27.53 1.62 -8.52
CA ARG A 56 26.65 2.13 -7.44
C ARG A 56 27.27 1.80 -6.08
N ALA A 57 28.13 2.72 -5.67
CA ALA A 57 28.60 2.90 -4.31
C ALA A 57 27.39 2.96 -3.37
N VAL A 58 27.53 2.28 -2.23
CA VAL A 58 26.81 2.50 -0.98
C VAL A 58 26.14 3.89 -0.92
N GLY A 59 24.80 3.94 -0.90
CA GLY A 59 24.04 5.18 -0.61
C GLY A 59 22.96 5.64 -1.60
N GLY A 60 22.42 4.77 -2.46
CA GLY A 60 21.28 5.11 -3.33
C GLY A 60 20.11 4.14 -3.22
N TYR A 61 18.92 4.57 -3.67
CA TYR A 61 17.77 3.66 -3.79
C TYR A 61 18.02 2.60 -4.87
N ARG A 62 17.78 1.34 -4.51
CA ARG A 62 17.84 0.18 -5.41
C ARG A 62 16.48 -0.48 -5.49
N LEU A 63 16.13 -1.02 -6.66
CA LEU A 63 15.00 -1.95 -6.76
C LEU A 63 15.31 -3.19 -5.92
N VAL A 64 14.32 -3.63 -5.14
CA VAL A 64 14.43 -4.80 -4.28
C VAL A 64 13.30 -5.77 -4.54
N SER A 65 13.37 -6.95 -3.94
CA SER A 65 12.20 -7.83 -3.94
C SER A 65 11.12 -7.29 -3.00
N TRP A 66 9.86 -7.62 -3.27
CA TRP A 66 8.76 -7.33 -2.34
C TRP A 66 9.01 -7.93 -0.96
N GLN A 67 9.54 -9.16 -0.89
CA GLN A 67 9.84 -9.82 0.38
C GLN A 67 10.84 -9.00 1.20
N GLU A 68 11.97 -8.64 0.62
CA GLU A 68 13.01 -7.84 1.29
C GLU A 68 12.48 -6.48 1.77
N TRP A 69 11.65 -5.84 0.95
CA TRP A 69 11.03 -4.58 1.30
C TRP A 69 10.03 -4.72 2.47
N PHE A 70 9.27 -5.82 2.51
CA PHE A 70 8.34 -6.12 3.60
C PHE A 70 9.06 -6.44 4.90
N ASP A 71 10.14 -7.21 4.85
CA ASP A 71 10.96 -7.53 6.02
C ASP A 71 11.46 -6.22 6.66
N ALA A 72 11.97 -5.28 5.84
CA ALA A 72 12.39 -3.96 6.30
C ALA A 72 11.23 -3.07 6.82
N LEU A 73 10.03 -3.18 6.24
CA LEU A 73 8.82 -2.49 6.72
C LEU A 73 8.43 -2.97 8.12
N GLU A 74 8.47 -4.28 8.35
CA GLU A 74 8.17 -4.91 9.64
C GLU A 74 9.21 -4.56 10.70
N GLU A 75 10.50 -4.66 10.37
CA GLU A 75 11.60 -4.28 11.26
C GLU A 75 11.50 -2.81 11.70
N SER A 76 11.02 -1.94 10.79
CA SER A 76 10.81 -0.52 11.08
C SER A 76 9.51 -0.23 11.86
N GLY A 77 8.64 -1.23 12.06
CA GLY A 77 7.35 -1.04 12.73
C GLY A 77 6.38 -0.14 11.96
N LEU A 78 6.48 -0.13 10.62
CA LEU A 78 5.73 0.76 9.74
C LEU A 78 4.50 0.08 9.11
N ALA A 79 3.61 0.93 8.63
CA ALA A 79 2.45 0.63 7.79
C ALA A 79 2.34 1.70 6.71
N ILE A 80 1.47 1.50 5.71
CA ILE A 80 1.26 2.47 4.63
C ILE A 80 -0.13 3.07 4.72
N ARG A 81 -0.21 4.39 4.74
CA ARG A 81 -1.46 5.11 4.49
C ARG A 81 -1.52 5.49 3.01
N VAL A 82 -2.57 5.06 2.32
CA VAL A 82 -2.80 5.31 0.90
C VAL A 82 -4.05 6.14 0.71
N ASN A 83 -4.13 6.93 -0.35
CA ASN A 83 -5.38 7.53 -0.79
C ASN A 83 -6.04 6.65 -1.86
N ASP A 84 -7.25 6.17 -1.59
CA ASP A 84 -8.03 5.39 -2.56
C ASP A 84 -9.11 6.26 -3.23
N ASP A 85 -8.88 7.57 -3.33
CA ASP A 85 -9.77 8.46 -4.05
C ASP A 85 -9.52 8.36 -5.57
N PRO A 86 -10.48 7.82 -6.35
CA PRO A 86 -10.35 7.71 -7.80
C PRO A 86 -10.34 9.07 -8.51
N ALA A 87 -10.69 10.15 -7.82
CA ALA A 87 -10.62 11.52 -8.34
C ALA A 87 -9.25 12.20 -8.11
N SER A 88 -8.35 11.58 -7.34
CA SER A 88 -7.00 12.12 -7.16
C SER A 88 -6.21 11.99 -8.47
N ALA A 89 -5.66 13.10 -8.94
CA ALA A 89 -5.06 13.22 -10.27
C ALA A 89 -3.78 12.36 -10.47
N GLN A 90 -3.23 11.79 -9.41
CA GLN A 90 -2.07 10.89 -9.47
C GLN A 90 -2.36 9.52 -8.83
N GLY A 91 -3.22 9.43 -7.80
CA GLY A 91 -3.68 8.16 -7.20
C GLY A 91 -2.59 7.28 -6.57
N ASP A 92 -1.33 7.66 -6.68
CA ASP A 92 -0.13 6.96 -6.26
C ASP A 92 0.48 7.56 -4.98
N ASP A 93 -0.21 8.52 -4.36
CA ASP A 93 0.15 9.11 -3.08
C ASP A 93 0.06 8.09 -1.94
N PHE A 94 1.16 7.95 -1.21
CA PHE A 94 1.24 7.14 0.00
C PHE A 94 2.15 7.78 1.06
N GLU A 95 1.96 7.38 2.31
CA GLU A 95 2.76 7.81 3.45
C GLU A 95 3.06 6.63 4.38
N PHE A 96 4.27 6.59 4.92
CA PHE A 96 4.61 5.67 5.99
C PHE A 96 4.10 6.19 7.31
N VAL A 97 3.33 5.36 8.01
CA VAL A 97 2.80 5.67 9.35
C VAL A 97 3.25 4.58 10.32
N ALA A 98 3.33 4.91 11.61
CA ALA A 98 3.66 3.92 12.63
C ALA A 98 2.52 2.88 12.73
N ARG A 99 2.86 1.60 12.83
CA ARG A 99 1.86 0.51 12.87
C ARG A 99 0.90 0.62 14.06
N ASN A 100 1.40 1.10 15.20
CA ASN A 100 0.56 1.35 16.37
C ASN A 100 -0.47 2.49 16.18
N GLU A 101 -0.20 3.44 15.29
CA GLU A 101 -1.15 4.47 14.88
C GLU A 101 -2.14 3.92 13.86
N ALA A 102 -1.67 3.06 12.94
CA ALA A 102 -2.51 2.34 12.00
C ALA A 102 -3.64 1.57 12.70
N ASP A 103 -3.29 0.78 13.73
CA ASP A 103 -4.24 -0.03 14.50
C ASP A 103 -5.34 0.81 15.16
N ARG A 104 -5.02 2.04 15.61
CA ARG A 104 -6.00 2.96 16.21
C ARG A 104 -6.99 3.50 15.19
N VAL A 105 -6.55 3.73 13.95
CA VAL A 105 -7.40 4.26 12.86
C VAL A 105 -8.25 3.15 12.24
N THR A 106 -7.74 1.93 12.09
CA THR A 106 -8.56 0.78 11.66
C THR A 106 -9.67 0.48 12.66
N THR A 107 -9.44 0.67 13.96
CA THR A 107 -10.51 0.48 14.97
C THR A 107 -11.65 1.51 14.81
N ASP A 108 -11.34 2.74 14.40
CA ASP A 108 -12.34 3.80 14.16
C ASP A 108 -13.07 3.62 12.81
N ALA A 109 -12.37 3.14 11.77
CA ALA A 109 -12.95 2.86 10.45
C ALA A 109 -13.72 1.52 10.38
N ALA A 110 -13.45 0.57 11.28
CA ALA A 110 -14.13 -0.73 11.34
C ALA A 110 -15.48 -0.68 12.09
N GLN A 111 -15.85 0.44 12.71
CA GLN A 111 -17.14 0.56 13.39
C GLN A 111 -18.26 1.03 12.45
N LYS A 112 -18.55 0.21 11.43
CA LYS A 112 -19.90 0.15 10.84
C LYS A 112 -20.55 -1.17 11.20
N PRO A 113 -21.53 -1.21 12.12
CA PRO A 113 -22.40 -2.35 12.24
C PRO A 113 -23.41 -2.28 11.09
N ALA A 114 -23.47 -3.30 10.25
CA ALA A 114 -24.67 -3.58 9.46
C ALA A 114 -25.06 -5.04 9.69
N ALA A 115 -25.50 -5.30 10.92
CA ALA A 115 -26.38 -6.42 11.19
C ALA A 115 -27.76 -6.11 10.59
N GLY A 116 -28.28 -7.05 9.82
CA GLY A 116 -29.69 -7.10 9.42
C GLY A 116 -29.93 -8.13 8.32
N PRO A 117 -30.28 -9.39 8.65
CA PRO A 117 -30.75 -10.33 7.64
C PRO A 117 -32.19 -9.97 7.26
N MET A 118 -32.45 -9.59 6.01
CA MET A 118 -33.81 -9.58 5.48
C MET A 118 -34.09 -10.92 4.79
N SER A 119 -34.83 -11.79 5.50
CA SER A 119 -35.60 -12.89 4.92
C SER A 119 -37.08 -12.62 5.19
N GLY A 120 -37.92 -12.86 4.17
CA GLY A 120 -39.37 -12.65 4.18
C GLY A 120 -39.83 -12.21 2.77
N THR A 121 -39.96 -13.08 1.77
CA THR A 121 -41.07 -14.02 1.49
C THR A 121 -42.41 -13.35 1.21
N GLY A 122 -42.90 -13.48 -0.03
CA GLY A 122 -44.33 -13.54 -0.37
C GLY A 122 -44.89 -12.38 -1.19
N GLY A 123 -45.39 -12.67 -2.39
CA GLY A 123 -46.29 -11.76 -3.10
C GLY A 123 -46.36 -11.95 -4.61
N ASP A 124 -46.76 -13.14 -5.07
CA ASP A 124 -47.36 -13.30 -6.40
C ASP A 124 -48.47 -12.26 -6.59
N THR A 125 -48.46 -11.51 -7.69
CA THR A 125 -49.69 -10.96 -8.25
C THR A 125 -49.65 -10.98 -9.78
N ASP A 126 -50.44 -11.93 -10.28
CA ASP A 126 -51.02 -12.10 -11.59
C ASP A 126 -51.38 -10.76 -12.26
N TYR A 127 -50.79 -10.46 -13.42
CA TYR A 127 -51.29 -9.43 -14.33
C TYR A 127 -52.25 -10.10 -15.30
N ARG A 128 -53.54 -10.02 -14.99
CA ARG A 128 -54.66 -10.37 -15.87
C ARG A 128 -55.27 -9.09 -16.45
N GLU A 129 -55.64 -9.19 -17.71
CA GLU A 129 -56.18 -8.17 -18.62
C GLU A 129 -57.45 -7.45 -18.13
N GLY A 130 -57.67 -6.26 -18.71
CA GLY A 130 -58.93 -5.52 -18.73
C GLY A 130 -58.86 -4.38 -19.74
#